data_AF-A0A9X9A3J5-F1
#
_entry.id   AF-A0A9X9A3J5-F1
#
_cell.length_a   1.000
_cell.length_b   1.000
_cell.length_c   1.000
_cell.angle_alpha   90.00
_cell.angle_beta   90.00
_cell.angle_gamma   90.00
#
_symmetry.space_group_name_H-M   'P 1'
#
loop_
_entity.id
_entity.type
_entity.pdbx_description
1 polymer ?
#
loop_
_entity_poly.entity_id
_entity_poly.type
_entity_poly.pdbx_seq_one_letter_code
_entity_poly.pdbx_strand_id
1 'polypeptide(L)'
;LQTGRRPFTYRRAVLCKDIDSAIDNLKTVKDFHVKTQENPELVFVLPSEYSSIIENVKELYQKEPLFLQVFERNMTDAQMYTGKALKEAFFKGTDDSLVEELTFFVCLQSIIDVLIECDVRPS
;
A
#
# COMPACT_ATOMS: atom_id res chain seq x y z
N LEU A 1 6.43 17.67 -12.56
CA LEU A 1 7.67 16.85 -12.45
C LEU A 1 7.45 15.43 -12.97
N GLN A 2 6.36 14.77 -12.58
CA GLN A 2 6.05 13.39 -12.97
C GLN A 2 5.73 13.22 -14.45
N THR A 3 5.12 14.22 -15.09
CA THR A 3 4.82 14.24 -16.53
C THR A 3 5.57 15.39 -17.21
N GLY A 4 5.96 15.20 -18.47
CA GLY A 4 6.56 16.24 -19.33
C GLY A 4 8.06 16.50 -19.16
N ARG A 5 8.77 15.75 -18.30
CA ARG A 5 10.24 15.81 -18.20
C ARG A 5 10.85 14.46 -18.54
N ARG A 6 12.02 14.47 -19.19
CA ARG A 6 12.77 13.24 -19.47
C ARG A 6 13.20 12.60 -18.14
N PRO A 7 13.03 11.28 -17.96
CA PRO A 7 13.57 10.58 -16.81
C PRO A 7 15.10 10.59 -16.86
N PHE A 8 15.74 10.97 -15.75
CA PHE A 8 17.18 10.90 -15.57
C PHE A 8 17.55 9.65 -14.76
N THR A 9 18.79 9.17 -14.92
CA THR A 9 19.32 7.99 -14.22
C THR A 9 19.57 8.27 -12.73
N TYR A 10 19.86 9.52 -12.36
CA TYR A 10 19.98 9.92 -10.97
C TYR A 10 18.67 10.54 -10.54
N ARG A 11 17.95 9.87 -9.63
CA ARG A 11 16.63 10.32 -9.18
C ARG A 11 16.62 10.58 -7.69
N ARG A 12 15.77 11.54 -7.32
CA ARG A 12 15.39 11.87 -5.96
C ARG A 12 13.90 12.19 -5.95
N ALA A 13 13.18 11.60 -5.00
CA ALA A 13 11.80 11.96 -4.70
C ALA A 13 11.77 12.70 -3.35
N VAL A 14 10.83 13.63 -3.22
CA VAL A 14 10.59 14.38 -1.98
C VAL A 14 9.10 14.28 -1.69
N LEU A 15 8.77 13.83 -0.47
CA LEU A 15 7.41 13.84 0.04
C LEU A 15 7.23 15.08 0.92
N CYS A 16 6.19 15.85 0.66
CA CYS A 16 5.90 17.10 1.36
C CYS A 16 4.39 17.26 1.51
N LYS A 17 3.96 17.84 2.62
CA LYS A 17 2.54 18.07 2.94
C LYS A 17 2.08 19.48 2.54
N ASP A 18 3.04 20.40 2.42
CA ASP A 18 2.83 21.82 2.16
C ASP A 18 4.07 22.42 1.45
N ILE A 19 3.96 23.69 1.05
CA ILE A 19 5.00 24.39 0.29
C ILE A 19 6.27 24.58 1.13
N ASP A 20 6.14 24.89 2.42
CA ASP A 20 7.28 25.14 3.29
C ASP A 20 8.11 23.86 3.48
N SER A 21 7.45 22.72 3.74
CA SER A 21 8.12 21.42 3.79
C SER A 21 8.74 21.01 2.45
N ALA A 22 8.14 21.38 1.31
CA ALA A 22 8.76 21.15 0.01
C ALA A 22 10.07 21.94 -0.14
N ILE A 23 10.06 23.22 0.23
CA ILE A 23 11.23 24.11 0.16
C ILE A 23 12.34 23.60 1.08
N ASP A 24 12.01 23.26 2.33
CA ASP A 24 12.99 22.79 3.31
C ASP A 24 13.61 21.46 2.90
N ASN A 25 12.81 20.53 2.40
CA ASN A 25 13.31 19.27 1.87
C ASN A 25 14.19 19.50 0.64
N LEU A 26 13.79 20.34 -0.32
CA LEU A 26 14.61 20.61 -1.50
C LEU A 26 15.96 21.26 -1.14
N LYS A 27 15.99 22.13 -0.12
CA LYS A 27 17.20 22.81 0.37
C LYS A 27 18.13 21.92 1.18
N THR A 28 17.63 20.89 1.85
CA THR A 28 18.47 19.90 2.55
C THR A 28 19.16 19.00 1.52
N VAL A 29 20.23 19.52 0.93
CA VAL A 29 21.17 18.78 0.09
C VAL A 29 22.02 17.92 1.02
N LYS A 30 21.63 16.66 1.17
CA LYS A 30 22.57 15.58 1.48
C LYS A 30 22.59 14.65 0.27
N ASP A 31 23.78 14.18 -0.10
CA ASP A 31 24.16 13.53 -1.36
C ASP A 31 23.44 12.21 -1.73
N PHE A 32 22.19 12.02 -1.33
CA PHE A 32 21.39 10.85 -1.65
C PHE A 32 20.71 11.01 -3.01
N HIS A 33 21.47 10.74 -4.06
CA HIS A 33 20.92 10.38 -5.37
C HIS A 33 21.09 8.89 -5.55
N VAL A 34 20.00 8.20 -5.92
CA VAL A 34 20.07 6.79 -6.28
C VAL A 34 20.19 6.70 -7.80
N LYS A 35 21.19 5.96 -8.28
CA LYS A 35 21.29 5.58 -9.69
C LYS A 35 20.22 4.52 -9.94
N THR A 36 19.21 4.84 -10.74
CA THR A 36 18.14 3.91 -11.08
C THR A 36 18.64 2.85 -12.07
N GLN A 37 18.26 1.59 -11.83
CA GLN A 37 18.31 0.56 -12.86
C GLN A 37 17.11 0.71 -13.80
N GLU A 38 17.32 0.40 -15.08
CA GLU A 38 16.23 0.29 -16.04
C GLU A 38 15.58 -1.10 -15.87
N ASN A 39 14.25 -1.14 -15.77
CA ASN A 39 13.44 -2.36 -15.60
C ASN A 39 13.95 -3.30 -14.49
N PRO A 40 13.99 -2.85 -13.22
CA PRO A 40 14.37 -3.72 -12.12
C PRO A 40 13.37 -4.86 -11.96
N GLU A 41 13.87 -6.04 -11.61
CA GLU A 41 13.02 -7.14 -11.16
C GLU A 41 12.38 -6.74 -9.81
N LEU A 42 11.05 -6.84 -9.74
CA LEU A 42 10.28 -6.46 -8.57
C LEU A 42 9.62 -7.69 -7.96
N VAL A 43 9.84 -7.90 -6.67
CA VAL A 43 9.23 -8.99 -5.90
C VAL A 43 8.46 -8.39 -4.72
N PHE A 44 7.23 -8.87 -4.51
CA PHE A 44 6.46 -8.55 -3.31
C PHE A 44 6.78 -9.57 -2.21
N VAL A 45 7.27 -9.08 -1.09
CA VAL A 45 7.51 -9.88 0.12
C VAL A 45 6.32 -9.68 1.05
N LEU A 46 5.55 -10.75 1.27
CA LEU A 46 4.36 -10.70 2.10
C LEU A 46 4.72 -11.02 3.55
N PRO A 47 4.22 -10.25 4.53
CA PRO A 47 4.40 -10.57 5.93
C PRO A 47 3.63 -11.84 6.29
N SER A 48 4.09 -12.52 7.33
CA SER A 48 3.51 -13.78 7.80
C SER A 48 2.44 -13.61 8.89
N GLU A 49 2.35 -12.43 9.51
CA GLU A 49 1.51 -12.20 10.68
C GLU A 49 0.56 -11.01 10.51
N TYR A 50 -0.69 -11.21 10.92
CA TYR A 50 -1.74 -10.19 10.86
C TYR A 50 -1.41 -8.95 11.70
N SER A 51 -0.91 -9.16 12.92
CA SER A 51 -0.50 -8.11 13.87
C SER A 51 0.52 -7.13 13.27
N SER A 52 1.34 -7.59 12.33
CA SER A 52 2.40 -6.77 11.71
C SER A 52 1.86 -5.70 10.76
N ILE A 53 0.63 -5.83 10.26
CA ILE A 53 0.09 -4.90 9.25
C ILE A 53 -1.22 -4.23 9.66
N ILE A 54 -1.97 -4.80 10.60
CA ILE A 54 -3.38 -4.44 10.78
C ILE A 54 -3.58 -2.95 11.09
N GLU A 55 -2.76 -2.35 11.93
CA GLU A 55 -2.88 -0.93 12.27
C GLU A 55 -2.58 -0.02 11.06
N ASN A 56 -1.62 -0.40 10.21
CA ASN A 56 -1.33 0.33 8.96
C ASN A 56 -2.50 0.22 7.98
N VAL A 57 -3.12 -0.97 7.88
CA VAL A 57 -4.28 -1.19 7.00
C VAL A 57 -5.47 -0.37 7.47
N LYS A 58 -5.72 -0.26 8.78
CA LYS A 58 -6.76 0.61 9.33
C LYS A 58 -6.50 2.08 9.03
N GLU A 59 -5.24 2.53 9.11
CA GLU A 59 -4.86 3.88 8.75
C GLU A 59 -5.12 4.17 7.26
N LEU A 60 -4.71 3.25 6.37
CA LEU A 60 -4.97 3.35 4.93
C LEU A 60 -6.47 3.38 4.63
N TYR A 61 -7.26 2.51 5.27
CA TYR A 61 -8.72 2.50 5.14
C TYR A 61 -9.34 3.86 5.49
N GLN A 62 -8.80 4.55 6.50
CA GLN A 62 -9.32 5.86 6.94
C GLN A 62 -8.85 7.03 6.08
N LYS A 63 -7.62 6.97 5.56
CA LYS A 63 -6.95 8.14 4.96
C LYS A 63 -6.85 8.10 3.44
N GLU A 64 -6.82 6.91 2.83
CA GLU A 64 -6.53 6.74 1.41
C GLU A 64 -7.77 6.31 0.63
N PRO A 65 -8.41 7.20 -0.17
CA PRO A 65 -9.65 6.88 -0.88
C PRO A 65 -9.53 5.70 -1.86
N LEU A 66 -8.38 5.57 -2.53
CA LEU A 66 -8.11 4.46 -3.43
C LEU A 66 -8.09 3.12 -2.67
N PHE A 67 -7.41 3.10 -1.52
CA PHE A 67 -7.34 1.92 -0.67
C PHE A 67 -8.73 1.55 -0.15
N LEU A 68 -9.52 2.52 0.32
CA LEU A 68 -10.90 2.28 0.75
C LEU A 68 -11.73 1.59 -0.35
N GLN A 69 -11.68 2.10 -1.59
CA GLN A 69 -12.44 1.54 -2.70
C GLN A 69 -12.04 0.08 -2.99
N VAL A 70 -10.73 -0.19 -3.07
CA VAL A 70 -10.18 -1.52 -3.32
C VAL A 70 -10.50 -2.48 -2.18
N PHE A 71 -10.30 -2.05 -0.94
CA PHE A 71 -10.56 -2.83 0.26
C PHE A 71 -12.03 -3.23 0.37
N GLU A 72 -12.95 -2.28 0.14
CA GLU A 72 -14.39 -2.54 0.19
C GLU A 72 -14.84 -3.56 -0.87
N ARG A 73 -14.30 -3.45 -2.09
CA ARG A 73 -14.51 -4.42 -3.17
C ARG A 73 -14.04 -5.80 -2.73
N ASN A 74 -12.78 -5.91 -2.31
CA ASN A 74 -12.16 -7.19 -1.98
C ASN A 74 -12.82 -7.86 -0.76
N MET A 75 -13.18 -7.08 0.26
CA MET A 75 -13.94 -7.59 1.42
C MET A 75 -15.34 -8.06 1.01
N THR A 76 -16.04 -7.30 0.17
CA THR A 76 -17.38 -7.70 -0.30
C THR A 76 -17.32 -9.03 -1.06
N ASP A 77 -16.38 -9.16 -2.00
CA ASP A 77 -16.19 -10.37 -2.78
C ASP A 77 -15.82 -11.56 -1.90
N ALA A 78 -14.84 -11.39 -1.00
CA ALA A 78 -14.40 -12.46 -0.11
C ALA A 78 -15.51 -12.94 0.84
N GLN A 79 -16.32 -12.02 1.38
CA GLN A 79 -17.47 -12.39 2.21
C GLN A 79 -18.54 -13.14 1.39
N MET A 80 -18.77 -12.77 0.13
CA MET A 80 -19.71 -13.46 -0.75
C MET A 80 -19.29 -14.91 -1.01
N TYR A 81 -18.00 -15.17 -1.24
CA TYR A 81 -17.50 -16.52 -1.49
C TYR A 81 -17.37 -17.38 -0.24
N THR A 82 -17.04 -16.77 0.90
CA THR A 82 -16.76 -17.52 2.14
C THR A 82 -17.98 -17.64 3.06
N GLY A 83 -18.98 -16.77 2.92
CA GLY A 83 -20.11 -16.65 3.85
C GLY A 83 -19.72 -16.19 5.25
N LYS A 84 -18.47 -15.73 5.46
CA LYS A 84 -17.93 -15.30 6.75
C LYS A 84 -18.03 -13.78 6.89
N ALA A 85 -18.18 -13.29 8.13
CA ALA A 85 -18.24 -11.86 8.44
C ALA A 85 -16.83 -11.21 8.54
N LEU A 86 -16.04 -11.29 7.46
CA LEU A 86 -14.64 -10.84 7.44
C LEU A 86 -14.48 -9.35 7.79
N LYS A 87 -15.39 -8.50 7.31
CA LYS A 87 -15.34 -7.05 7.60
C LYS A 87 -15.60 -6.77 9.07
N GLU A 88 -16.49 -7.52 9.71
CA GLU A 88 -16.71 -7.38 11.16
C GLU A 88 -15.47 -7.79 11.94
N ALA A 89 -14.81 -8.88 11.55
CA ALA A 89 -13.56 -9.32 12.14
C ALA A 89 -12.43 -8.29 12.00
N PHE A 90 -12.33 -7.62 10.85
CA PHE A 90 -11.36 -6.54 10.64
C PHE A 90 -11.53 -5.39 11.66
N PHE A 91 -12.77 -4.99 11.96
CA PHE A 91 -13.03 -3.86 12.86
C PHE A 91 -13.06 -4.24 14.34
N LYS A 92 -13.62 -5.40 14.68
CA LYS A 92 -13.91 -5.81 16.06
C LYS A 92 -12.98 -6.90 16.59
N GLY A 93 -12.16 -7.49 15.73
CA GLY A 93 -11.43 -8.72 16.04
C GLY A 93 -12.33 -9.94 15.94
N THR A 94 -11.72 -11.12 16.03
CA THR A 94 -12.41 -12.41 16.03
C THR A 94 -11.56 -13.44 16.77
N ASP A 95 -12.21 -14.45 17.36
CA ASP A 95 -11.55 -15.63 17.91
C ASP A 95 -11.56 -16.81 16.91
N ASP A 96 -12.21 -16.66 15.76
CA ASP A 96 -12.22 -17.66 14.68
C ASP A 96 -10.95 -17.49 13.83
N SER A 97 -9.99 -18.40 14.04
CA SER A 97 -8.69 -18.39 13.35
C SER A 97 -8.82 -18.41 11.82
N LEU A 98 -9.81 -19.10 11.26
CA LEU A 98 -10.02 -19.09 9.80
C LEU A 98 -10.50 -17.71 9.34
N VAL A 99 -11.36 -17.06 10.11
CA VAL A 99 -11.84 -15.71 9.81
C VAL A 99 -10.70 -14.71 9.91
N GLU A 100 -9.81 -14.84 10.90
CA GLU A 100 -8.62 -14.01 11.04
C GLU A 100 -7.68 -14.18 9.83
N GLU A 101 -7.36 -15.42 9.45
CA GLU A 101 -6.50 -15.71 8.29
C GLU A 101 -7.08 -15.17 6.98
N LEU A 102 -8.39 -15.38 6.74
CA LEU A 102 -9.05 -14.85 5.56
C LEU A 102 -9.08 -13.31 5.56
N THR A 103 -9.32 -12.70 6.71
CA THR A 103 -9.28 -11.24 6.86
C THR A 103 -7.88 -10.71 6.56
N PHE A 104 -6.84 -11.37 7.08
CA PHE A 104 -5.45 -11.06 6.81
C PHE A 104 -5.11 -11.14 5.32
N PHE A 105 -5.52 -12.24 4.67
CA PHE A 105 -5.33 -12.43 3.23
C PHE A 105 -5.96 -11.29 2.43
N VAL A 106 -7.20 -10.90 2.73
CA VAL A 106 -7.89 -9.81 2.03
C VAL A 106 -7.19 -8.46 2.27
N CYS A 107 -6.66 -8.22 3.47
CA CYS A 107 -5.87 -7.02 3.75
C CYS A 107 -4.62 -6.95 2.87
N LEU A 108 -3.88 -8.06 2.74
CA LEU A 108 -2.70 -8.15 1.88
C LEU A 108 -3.06 -7.96 0.41
N GLN A 109 -4.09 -8.64 -0.07
CA GLN A 109 -4.56 -8.52 -1.44
C GLN A 109 -4.95 -7.07 -1.77
N SER A 110 -5.57 -6.36 -0.83
CA SER A 110 -5.95 -4.96 -1.02
C SER A 110 -4.74 -4.03 -1.16
N ILE A 111 -3.64 -4.28 -0.43
CA ILE A 111 -2.38 -3.55 -0.60
C ILE A 111 -1.80 -3.84 -1.99
N ILE A 112 -1.75 -5.12 -2.37
CA ILE A 112 -1.23 -5.56 -3.68
C ILE A 112 -2.01 -4.89 -4.81
N ASP A 113 -3.34 -4.91 -4.75
CA ASP A 113 -4.19 -4.32 -5.78
C ASP A 113 -3.98 -2.81 -5.90
N VAL A 114 -3.83 -2.09 -4.79
CA VAL A 114 -3.49 -0.66 -4.82
C VAL A 114 -2.14 -0.42 -5.48
N LEU A 115 -1.12 -1.24 -5.19
CA LEU A 115 0.18 -1.13 -5.85
C LEU A 115 0.06 -1.36 -7.36
N ILE A 116 -0.72 -2.36 -7.78
CA ILE A 116 -0.98 -2.65 -9.20
C ILE A 116 -1.75 -1.51 -9.87
N GLU A 117 -2.74 -0.92 -9.20
CA GLU A 117 -3.47 0.26 -9.69
C GLU A 117 -2.56 1.50 -9.79
N CYS A 118 -1.48 1.55 -8.99
CA CYS A 118 -0.39 2.53 -9.10
C CYS A 118 0.71 2.15 -10.11
N ASP A 119 0.50 1.10 -10.92
CA ASP A 119 1.45 0.56 -11.90
C ASP A 119 2.76 0.01 -11.31
N VAL A 120 2.71 -0.41 -10.04
CA VAL A 120 3.78 -1.15 -9.37
C VAL A 120 3.43 -2.64 -9.46
N ARG A 121 4.04 -3.34 -10.40
CA ARG A 121 3.75 -4.75 -10.70
C ARG A 121 4.97 -5.63 -10.43
N PRO A 122 4.83 -6.73 -9.69
CA PRO A 122 5.92 -7.70 -9.57
C PRO A 122 6.25 -8.28 -10.96
N SER A 123 7.49 -8.72 -11.12
CA SER A 123 8.00 -9.35 -12.35
C SER A 123 7.38 -10.71 -12.62
#